data_AF-A0A060YZS7-F1
#
_entry.id   AF-A0A060YZS7-F1
#
_cell.length_a   1.000
_cell.length_b   1.000
_cell.length_c   1.000
_cell.angle_alpha   90.00
_cell.angle_beta   90.00
_cell.angle_gamma   90.00
#
_symmetry.space_group_name_H-M   'P 1'
#
loop_
_entity.id
_entity.type
_entity.pdbx_description
1 polymer ?
#
loop_
_entity_poly.entity_id
_entity_poly.type
_entity_poly.pdbx_seq_one_letter_code
_entity_poly.pdbx_strand_id
1 'polypeptide(L)'
;MTVGCVAGDEETYEVFKELLDPIIEDRHGGYKPSDKHKTDLNPDNLVGGDDLDPNFVLSSRVRTGRSVRGFCLPPHCSRGERRAIENMAIESLASLDGDLNGQYYALKNMTDDEQQQLIDDHFLFDKPVSPLLLASGMGRDWPDGRGIW
;
A
#
# COMPACT_ATOMS: atom_id res chain seq x y z
N MET A 1 3.59 -9.63 17.84
CA MET A 1 3.39 -10.90 17.10
C MET A 1 3.17 -10.56 15.63
N THR A 2 3.87 -11.20 14.71
CA THR A 2 3.71 -11.00 13.25
C THR A 2 2.66 -11.98 12.70
N VAL A 3 2.03 -11.66 11.56
CA VAL A 3 1.01 -12.53 10.93
C VAL A 3 1.64 -13.83 10.39
N GLY A 4 2.82 -13.76 9.78
CA GLY A 4 3.59 -14.95 9.37
C GLY A 4 3.20 -15.57 8.02
N CYS A 5 2.18 -15.06 7.34
CA CYS A 5 1.77 -15.45 5.99
C CYS A 5 1.43 -14.23 5.13
N VAL A 6 1.41 -14.40 3.81
CA VAL A 6 1.02 -13.38 2.83
C VAL A 6 0.16 -14.01 1.73
N ALA A 7 -0.66 -13.18 1.07
CA ALA A 7 -1.40 -13.58 -0.12
C ALA A 7 -0.59 -13.31 -1.40
N GLY A 8 -0.67 -14.23 -2.36
CA GLY A 8 -0.04 -14.10 -3.68
C GLY A 8 -0.95 -13.47 -4.73
N ASP A 9 -2.26 -13.58 -4.54
CA ASP A 9 -3.35 -13.15 -5.43
C ASP A 9 -4.67 -13.02 -4.64
N GLU A 10 -5.79 -12.68 -5.33
CA GLU A 10 -7.12 -12.54 -4.72
C GLU A 10 -7.63 -13.92 -4.23
N GLU A 11 -7.37 -14.97 -5.00
CA GLU A 11 -7.81 -16.35 -4.78
C GLU A 11 -7.15 -17.02 -3.57
N THR A 12 -5.93 -16.59 -3.19
CA THR A 12 -5.21 -17.10 -2.02
C THR A 12 -6.09 -17.14 -0.77
N TYR A 13 -6.91 -16.12 -0.55
CA TYR A 13 -7.79 -16.04 0.62
C TYR A 13 -8.86 -17.14 0.63
N GLU A 14 -9.35 -17.57 -0.52
CA GLU A 14 -10.35 -18.65 -0.61
C GLU A 14 -9.68 -20.03 -0.65
N VAL A 15 -8.65 -20.20 -1.48
CA VAL A 15 -7.96 -21.49 -1.70
C VAL A 15 -7.30 -21.98 -0.41
N PHE A 16 -6.77 -21.06 0.40
CA PHE A 16 -6.08 -21.38 1.66
C PHE A 16 -6.85 -20.88 2.88
N LYS A 17 -8.18 -20.75 2.79
CA LYS A 17 -9.01 -20.24 3.89
C LYS A 17 -8.90 -21.03 5.18
N GLU A 18 -8.70 -22.35 5.12
CA GLU A 18 -8.52 -23.19 6.32
C GLU A 18 -7.30 -22.76 7.15
N LEU A 19 -6.30 -22.16 6.52
CA LEU A 19 -5.16 -21.54 7.19
C LEU A 19 -5.42 -20.06 7.51
N LEU A 20 -5.97 -19.30 6.57
CA LEU A 20 -6.06 -17.85 6.66
C LEU A 20 -7.20 -17.36 7.56
N ASP A 21 -8.34 -18.04 7.58
CA ASP A 21 -9.50 -17.67 8.39
C ASP A 21 -9.17 -17.65 9.90
N PRO A 22 -8.56 -18.70 10.50
CA PRO A 22 -8.16 -18.65 11.90
C PRO A 22 -7.14 -17.54 12.20
N ILE A 23 -6.19 -17.30 11.27
CA ILE A 23 -5.19 -16.24 11.42
C ILE A 23 -5.86 -14.86 11.40
N ILE A 24 -6.84 -14.65 10.53
CA ILE A 24 -7.62 -13.40 10.46
C ILE A 24 -8.44 -13.23 11.74
N GLU A 25 -9.14 -14.28 12.22
CA GLU A 25 -9.92 -14.24 13.45
C GLU A 25 -9.03 -13.85 14.64
N ASP A 26 -7.88 -14.50 14.81
CA ASP A 26 -6.92 -14.20 15.89
C ASP A 26 -6.35 -12.79 15.76
N ARG A 27 -5.94 -12.38 14.55
CA ARG A 27 -5.30 -11.08 14.33
C ARG A 27 -6.27 -9.91 14.49
N HIS A 28 -7.54 -10.10 14.13
CA HIS A 28 -8.56 -9.06 14.11
C HIS A 28 -9.57 -9.16 15.26
N GLY A 29 -9.19 -9.79 16.38
CA GLY A 29 -9.93 -9.70 17.63
C GLY A 29 -11.25 -10.49 17.63
N GLY A 30 -11.24 -11.67 17.01
CA GLY A 30 -12.41 -12.56 16.92
C GLY A 30 -13.27 -12.34 15.68
N TYR A 31 -12.72 -11.75 14.61
CA TYR A 31 -13.43 -11.51 13.35
C TYR A 31 -13.70 -12.83 12.61
N LYS A 32 -14.95 -13.27 12.58
CA LYS A 32 -15.34 -14.60 12.10
C LYS A 32 -15.45 -14.65 10.58
N PRO A 33 -15.33 -15.84 9.96
CA PRO A 33 -15.60 -16.01 8.53
C PRO A 33 -17.01 -15.59 8.09
N SER A 34 -17.97 -15.61 9.01
CA SER A 34 -19.35 -15.15 8.77
C SER A 34 -19.54 -13.64 8.88
N ASP A 35 -18.58 -12.92 9.45
CA ASP A 35 -18.66 -11.48 9.64
C ASP A 35 -18.48 -10.74 8.31
N LYS A 36 -19.01 -9.51 8.23
CA LYS A 36 -18.96 -8.70 7.01
C LYS A 36 -18.30 -7.37 7.27
N HIS A 37 -17.31 -7.03 6.45
CA HIS A 37 -16.64 -5.75 6.53
C HIS A 37 -17.59 -4.67 5.99
N LYS A 38 -17.69 -3.55 6.71
CA LYS A 38 -18.42 -2.37 6.26
C LYS A 38 -17.41 -1.28 5.95
N THR A 39 -17.52 -0.70 4.77
CA THR A 39 -16.69 0.42 4.33
C THR A 39 -17.53 1.70 4.40
N ASP A 40 -16.98 2.72 5.05
CA ASP A 40 -17.50 4.08 5.05
C ASP A 40 -16.33 5.03 4.74
N LEU A 41 -16.40 5.70 3.59
CA LEU A 41 -15.42 6.69 3.15
C LEU A 41 -16.06 8.08 3.04
N ASN A 42 -17.21 8.30 3.71
CA ASN A 42 -17.82 9.61 3.79
C ASN A 42 -17.14 10.44 4.90
N PRO A 43 -16.37 11.49 4.56
CA PRO A 43 -15.71 12.31 5.58
C PRO A 43 -16.70 13.05 6.48
N ASP A 44 -17.93 13.31 6.00
CA ASP A 44 -18.96 14.02 6.78
C ASP A 44 -19.45 13.23 8.01
N ASN A 45 -19.19 11.92 8.02
CA ASN A 45 -19.49 11.07 9.17
C ASN A 45 -18.43 11.18 10.29
N LEU A 46 -17.30 11.85 10.03
CA LEU A 46 -16.29 12.13 11.06
C LEU A 46 -16.77 13.25 11.98
N VAL A 47 -16.74 13.01 13.29
CA VAL A 47 -17.16 13.99 14.31
C VAL A 47 -15.92 14.56 15.00
N GLY A 48 -15.66 15.85 14.79
CA GLY A 48 -14.50 16.57 15.32
C GLY A 48 -13.19 16.22 14.62
N GLY A 49 -12.06 16.44 15.30
CA GLY A 49 -10.71 16.14 14.77
C GLY A 49 -10.08 17.27 13.96
N ASP A 50 -10.79 18.39 13.81
CA ASP A 50 -10.35 19.64 13.17
C ASP A 50 -9.53 20.54 14.10
N ASP A 51 -9.48 20.25 15.41
CA ASP A 51 -8.88 21.09 16.45
C ASP A 51 -7.91 20.34 17.38
N LEU A 52 -7.29 19.26 16.90
CA LEU A 52 -6.27 18.54 17.66
C LEU A 52 -5.13 19.49 18.08
N ASP A 53 -4.81 19.53 19.38
CA ASP A 53 -3.87 20.50 19.94
C ASP A 53 -2.49 20.43 19.24
N PRO A 54 -2.09 21.47 18.50
CA PRO A 54 -0.85 21.46 17.71
C PRO A 54 0.41 21.51 18.59
N ASN A 55 0.29 21.77 19.90
CA ASN A 55 1.41 21.64 20.83
C ASN A 55 1.79 20.17 21.07
N PHE A 56 0.88 19.23 20.74
CA PHE A 56 1.09 17.79 20.92
C PHE A 56 1.08 17.04 19.59
N VAL A 57 0.20 17.41 18.66
CA VAL A 57 0.07 16.73 17.36
C VAL A 57 0.88 17.46 16.30
N LEU A 58 2.09 16.96 16.01
CA LEU A 58 3.01 17.57 15.04
C LEU A 58 2.54 17.46 13.59
N SER A 59 1.94 16.32 13.23
CA SER A 59 1.38 16.07 11.91
C SER A 59 0.31 14.98 11.99
N SER A 60 -0.63 15.00 11.05
CA SER A 60 -1.72 14.02 10.93
C SER A 60 -1.67 13.41 9.54
N ARG A 61 -1.80 12.08 9.44
CA ARG A 61 -1.74 11.35 8.16
C ARG A 61 -2.69 10.17 8.15
N VAL A 62 -3.44 10.03 7.07
CA VAL A 62 -4.27 8.85 6.78
C VAL A 62 -3.63 8.09 5.62
N ARG A 63 -3.48 6.75 5.76
CA ARG A 63 -2.90 5.89 4.72
C ARG A 63 -3.71 4.62 4.57
N THR A 64 -3.93 4.20 3.33
CA THR A 64 -4.53 2.90 2.99
C THR A 64 -3.80 2.27 1.80
N GLY A 65 -4.05 0.98 1.54
CA GLY A 65 -3.51 0.27 0.38
C GLY A 65 -4.64 -0.24 -0.52
N ARG A 66 -4.37 -0.39 -1.82
CA ARG A 66 -5.28 -0.97 -2.80
C ARG A 66 -4.52 -1.97 -3.67
N SER A 67 -5.24 -2.97 -4.14
CA SER A 67 -4.77 -3.96 -5.12
C SER A 67 -5.70 -3.91 -6.33
N VAL A 68 -5.14 -4.11 -7.52
CA VAL A 68 -5.91 -4.10 -8.77
C VAL A 68 -6.33 -5.55 -9.08
N ARG A 69 -7.63 -5.79 -9.19
CA ARG A 69 -8.18 -7.12 -9.53
C ARG A 69 -7.60 -7.62 -10.85
N GLY A 70 -7.31 -8.92 -10.91
CA GLY A 70 -6.75 -9.59 -12.09
C GLY A 70 -5.23 -9.52 -12.20
N PHE A 71 -4.54 -8.96 -11.20
CA PHE A 71 -3.09 -9.00 -11.08
C PHE A 71 -2.68 -9.69 -9.78
N CYS A 72 -1.60 -10.46 -9.83
CA CYS A 72 -1.02 -11.01 -8.61
C CYS A 72 -0.50 -9.89 -7.67
N LEU A 73 -0.47 -10.19 -6.38
CA LEU A 73 0.05 -9.32 -5.32
C LEU A 73 1.59 -9.30 -5.31
N PRO A 74 2.24 -8.32 -4.62
CA PRO A 74 3.69 -8.15 -4.64
C PRO A 74 4.55 -9.38 -4.33
N PRO A 75 4.14 -10.33 -3.46
CA PRO A 75 4.88 -11.58 -3.28
C PRO A 75 5.07 -12.36 -4.60
N HIS A 76 4.07 -12.36 -5.48
CA HIS A 76 4.02 -13.24 -6.64
C HIS A 76 4.08 -12.54 -8.01
N CYS A 77 3.69 -11.27 -8.10
CA CYS A 77 3.60 -10.58 -9.39
C CYS A 77 4.90 -10.65 -10.22
N SER A 78 4.73 -10.88 -11.51
CA SER A 78 5.80 -10.81 -12.50
C SER A 78 6.21 -9.36 -12.77
N ARG A 79 7.36 -9.17 -13.45
CA ARG A 79 7.76 -7.84 -13.94
C ARG A 79 6.71 -7.24 -14.89
N GLY A 80 6.06 -8.08 -15.71
CA GLY A 80 5.03 -7.66 -16.65
C GLY A 80 3.79 -7.11 -15.95
N GLU A 81 3.23 -7.86 -15.00
CA GLU A 81 2.08 -7.42 -14.20
C GLU A 81 2.40 -6.14 -13.41
N ARG A 82 3.59 -6.07 -12.81
CA ARG A 82 4.01 -4.89 -12.04
C ARG A 82 4.07 -3.62 -12.91
N ARG A 83 4.65 -3.72 -14.11
CA ARG A 83 4.70 -2.60 -15.08
C ARG A 83 3.32 -2.22 -15.60
N ALA A 84 2.42 -3.18 -15.77
CA ALA A 84 1.03 -2.90 -16.16
C ALA A 84 0.30 -2.10 -15.07
N ILE A 85 0.48 -2.47 -13.80
CA ILE A 85 -0.05 -1.70 -12.66
C ILE A 85 0.59 -0.30 -12.59
N GLU A 86 1.91 -0.19 -12.75
CA GLU A 86 2.63 1.08 -12.77
C GLU A 86 2.04 2.03 -13.83
N ASN A 87 1.90 1.57 -15.06
CA ASN A 87 1.34 2.38 -16.15
C ASN A 87 -0.10 2.83 -15.86
N MET A 88 -0.96 1.92 -15.38
CA MET A 88 -2.35 2.25 -15.03
C MET A 88 -2.44 3.27 -13.90
N ALA A 89 -1.57 3.15 -12.88
CA ALA A 89 -1.50 4.10 -11.78
C ALA A 89 -1.04 5.47 -12.25
N ILE A 90 0.00 5.54 -13.09
CA ILE A 90 0.49 6.80 -13.67
C ILE A 90 -0.61 7.50 -14.46
N GLU A 91 -1.28 6.78 -15.37
CA GLU A 91 -2.36 7.33 -16.20
C GLU A 91 -3.52 7.87 -15.34
N SER A 92 -3.92 7.10 -14.32
CA SER A 92 -5.02 7.49 -13.44
C SER A 92 -4.65 8.70 -12.57
N LEU A 93 -3.45 8.71 -11.97
CA LEU A 93 -3.00 9.80 -11.10
C LEU A 93 -2.69 11.08 -11.89
N ALA A 94 -2.22 10.97 -13.13
CA ALA A 94 -2.02 12.11 -14.02
C ALA A 94 -3.33 12.79 -14.45
N SER A 95 -4.49 12.13 -14.25
CA SER A 95 -5.81 12.73 -14.50
C SER A 95 -6.34 13.58 -13.35
N LEU A 96 -5.67 13.56 -12.18
CA LEU A 96 -6.02 14.39 -11.04
C LEU A 96 -5.69 15.86 -11.31
N ASP A 97 -6.55 16.77 -10.87
CA ASP A 97 -6.43 18.21 -11.07
C ASP A 97 -6.61 18.99 -9.75
N GLY A 98 -6.53 20.32 -9.84
CA GLY A 98 -6.64 21.20 -8.68
C GLY A 98 -5.58 20.92 -7.62
N ASP A 99 -5.99 20.82 -6.36
CA ASP A 99 -5.11 20.54 -5.22
C ASP A 99 -4.52 19.12 -5.23
N LEU A 100 -5.02 18.25 -6.13
CA LEU A 100 -4.53 16.89 -6.33
C LEU A 100 -3.71 16.77 -7.63
N ASN A 101 -3.32 17.87 -8.28
CA ASN A 101 -2.37 17.78 -9.38
C ASN A 101 -0.98 17.42 -8.84
N GLY A 102 -0.24 16.57 -9.56
CA GLY A 102 1.05 16.06 -9.10
C GLY A 102 1.91 15.46 -10.20
N GLN A 103 3.03 14.86 -9.82
CA GLN A 103 4.02 14.34 -10.76
C GLN A 103 4.54 12.98 -10.32
N TYR A 104 4.62 12.05 -11.25
CA TYR A 104 5.22 10.74 -10.99
C TYR A 104 6.76 10.76 -11.11
N TYR A 105 7.42 10.18 -10.11
CA TYR A 105 8.86 9.94 -10.03
C TYR A 105 9.14 8.43 -9.98
N ALA A 106 9.60 7.87 -11.10
CA ALA A 106 10.02 6.48 -11.18
C ALA A 106 11.33 6.26 -10.42
N LEU A 107 11.38 5.30 -9.50
CA LEU A 107 12.59 5.06 -8.68
C LEU A 107 13.82 4.70 -9.52
N LYS A 108 13.64 4.04 -10.67
CA LYS A 108 14.73 3.65 -11.57
C LYS A 108 15.47 4.82 -12.22
N ASN A 109 14.83 5.98 -12.31
CA ASN A 109 15.33 7.17 -13.00
C ASN A 109 15.47 8.37 -12.06
N MET A 110 15.27 8.16 -10.75
CA MET A 110 15.32 9.22 -9.75
C MET A 110 16.75 9.72 -9.60
N THR A 111 16.93 11.02 -9.70
CA THR A 111 18.21 11.68 -9.43
C THR A 111 18.49 11.75 -7.93
N ASP A 112 19.76 11.92 -7.55
CA ASP A 112 20.14 12.07 -6.13
C ASP A 112 19.44 13.27 -5.47
N ASP A 113 19.26 14.37 -6.21
CA ASP A 113 18.58 15.57 -5.72
C ASP A 113 17.08 15.32 -5.50
N GLU A 114 16.39 14.67 -6.44
CA GLU A 114 14.97 14.27 -6.27
C GLU A 114 14.82 13.28 -5.10
N GLN A 115 15.75 12.35 -4.98
CA GLN A 115 15.74 11.37 -3.90
C GLN A 115 15.88 12.06 -2.54
N GLN A 116 16.84 12.99 -2.40
CA GLN A 116 17.05 13.72 -1.16
C GLN A 116 15.84 14.58 -0.80
N GLN A 117 15.25 15.28 -1.78
CA GLN A 117 14.04 16.07 -1.56
C GLN A 117 12.89 15.20 -1.02
N LEU A 118 12.64 14.04 -1.63
CA LEU A 118 11.58 13.13 -1.18
C LEU A 118 11.85 12.50 0.20
N ILE A 119 13.12 12.36 0.60
CA ILE A 119 13.50 11.95 1.97
C ILE A 119 13.18 13.06 2.97
N ASP A 120 13.57 14.30 2.64
CA ASP A 120 13.37 15.48 3.49
C ASP A 120 11.88 15.78 3.69
N ASP A 121 11.07 15.57 2.66
CA ASP A 121 9.60 15.69 2.71
C ASP A 121 8.91 14.50 3.39
N HIS A 122 9.66 13.48 3.84
CA HIS A 122 9.16 12.23 4.42
C HIS A 122 8.21 11.45 3.49
N PHE A 123 8.44 11.52 2.18
CA PHE A 123 7.63 10.89 1.14
C PHE A 123 8.24 9.59 0.60
N LEU A 124 9.57 9.51 0.51
CA LEU A 124 10.23 8.35 -0.09
C LEU A 124 10.07 7.08 0.75
N PHE A 125 9.87 5.94 0.06
CA PHE A 125 10.00 4.63 0.67
C PHE A 125 11.32 3.97 0.26
N ASP A 126 11.98 3.35 1.23
CA ASP A 126 13.28 2.74 1.04
C ASP A 126 13.21 1.41 0.27
N LYS A 127 14.37 1.00 -0.26
CA LYS A 127 14.57 -0.36 -0.75
C LYS A 127 14.11 -1.36 0.33
N PRO A 128 13.37 -2.42 -0.03
CA PRO A 128 12.88 -3.40 0.93
C PRO A 128 14.06 -4.04 1.68
N VAL A 129 14.23 -3.69 2.96
CA VAL A 129 15.21 -4.31 3.88
C VAL A 129 14.53 -5.17 4.94
N SER A 130 13.21 -5.02 5.10
CA SER A 130 12.47 -5.76 6.11
C SER A 130 12.47 -7.26 5.80
N PRO A 131 12.76 -8.11 6.80
CA PRO A 131 12.78 -9.56 6.61
C PRO A 131 11.42 -10.10 6.18
N LEU A 132 10.31 -9.47 6.58
CA LEU A 132 8.95 -9.84 6.16
C LEU A 132 8.76 -9.66 4.65
N LEU A 133 9.31 -8.58 4.10
CA LEU A 133 9.24 -8.25 2.68
C LEU A 133 10.16 -9.17 1.86
N LEU A 134 11.39 -9.36 2.34
CA LEU A 134 12.37 -10.17 1.63
C LEU A 134 12.02 -11.66 1.64
N ALA A 135 11.58 -12.21 2.78
CA ALA A 135 11.20 -13.62 2.90
C ALA A 135 9.93 -13.97 2.11
N SER A 136 9.05 -13.01 1.85
CA SER A 136 7.86 -13.19 1.00
C SER A 136 8.13 -12.98 -0.49
N GLY A 137 9.36 -12.67 -0.89
CA GLY A 137 9.72 -12.49 -2.29
C GLY A 137 9.32 -11.15 -2.91
N MET A 138 8.81 -10.18 -2.14
CA MET A 138 8.43 -8.87 -2.69
C MET A 138 9.62 -7.93 -2.98
N GLY A 139 10.84 -8.30 -2.56
CA GLY A 139 12.07 -7.60 -2.91
C GLY A 139 12.56 -7.83 -4.35
N ARG A 140 11.90 -8.70 -5.13
CA ARG A 140 12.31 -9.03 -6.50
C ARG A 140 12.32 -7.82 -7.43
N ASP A 141 13.31 -7.83 -8.33
CA ASP A 141 13.52 -6.90 -9.44
C ASP A 141 13.59 -5.41 -9.06
N TRP A 142 13.82 -5.07 -7.78
CA TRP A 142 13.94 -3.67 -7.37
C TRP A 142 15.02 -2.92 -8.18
N PRO A 143 14.77 -1.68 -8.67
CA PRO A 143 13.58 -0.83 -8.48
C PRO A 143 12.53 -0.89 -9.62
N ASP A 144 12.54 -1.92 -10.48
CA ASP A 144 11.64 -2.01 -11.63
C ASP A 144 10.15 -2.00 -11.23
N GLY A 145 9.36 -1.13 -11.87
CA GLY A 145 7.92 -1.00 -11.64
C GLY A 145 7.54 -0.28 -10.35
N ARG A 146 8.45 0.50 -9.75
CA ARG A 146 8.25 1.24 -8.50
C ARG A 146 8.51 2.72 -8.73
N GLY A 147 7.71 3.55 -8.06
CA GLY A 147 7.84 4.99 -8.04
C GLY A 147 6.91 5.60 -7.02
N ILE A 148 6.97 6.91 -6.93
CA ILE A 148 6.11 7.74 -6.09
C ILE A 148 5.44 8.76 -7.00
N TRP A 149 4.18 9.08 -6.71
CA TRP A 149 3.47 10.18 -7.33
C TRP A 149 3.24 11.24 -6.26
#